data_AF-A0A944ZJR4-F1
#
_entry.id   AF-A0A944ZJR4-F1
#
_cell.length_a   1.000
_cell.length_b   1.000
_cell.length_c   1.000
_cell.angle_alpha   90.00
_cell.angle_beta   90.00
_cell.angle_gamma   90.00
#
_symmetry.space_group_name_H-M   'P 1'
#
loop_
_entity.id
_entity.type
_entity.pdbx_description
1 polymer ?
#
loop_
_entity_poly.entity_id
_entity_poly.type
_entity_poly.pdbx_seq_one_letter_code
_entity_poly.pdbx_strand_id
1 'polypeptide(L)'
;MKYLFIICILFWNLTVITVAAPDKAQVMKLLEGRHWKLDVESFQLLGNDTDKVLIEIGGDTALINYLRFRALEALSLFPTENTASFLELYAEKSFAPLARRGFEALKNGFYKTQPQRVKRLAARLLKHPNAQ
;
A
#
# COMPACT_ATOMS: atom_id res chain seq x y z
N MET A 1 -25.91 -3.66 -39.98
CA MET A 1 -25.73 -2.28 -39.46
C MET A 1 -26.57 -1.98 -38.22
N LYS A 2 -27.86 -2.35 -38.15
CA LYS A 2 -28.74 -2.05 -37.00
C LYS A 2 -28.29 -2.66 -35.66
N TYR A 3 -27.67 -3.84 -35.69
CA TYR A 3 -27.15 -4.50 -34.48
C TYR A 3 -25.80 -3.97 -33.99
N LEU A 4 -24.99 -3.37 -34.87
CA LEU A 4 -23.69 -2.76 -34.51
C LEU A 4 -23.91 -1.53 -33.62
N PHE A 5 -24.91 -0.70 -33.94
CA PHE A 5 -25.26 0.46 -33.12
C PHE A 5 -25.77 0.07 -31.72
N ILE A 6 -26.54 -1.02 -31.61
CA ILE A 6 -27.05 -1.51 -30.31
C ILE A 6 -25.92 -2.04 -29.42
N ILE A 7 -24.92 -2.72 -30.00
CA ILE A 7 -23.75 -3.22 -29.27
C ILE A 7 -22.88 -2.06 -28.77
N CYS A 8 -22.65 -1.02 -29.58
CA CYS A 8 -21.90 0.16 -29.15
C CYS A 8 -22.59 0.93 -27.99
N ILE A 9 -23.92 0.98 -27.96
CA ILE A 9 -24.67 1.63 -26.88
C ILE A 9 -24.58 0.80 -25.57
N LEU A 10 -24.52 -0.53 -25.66
CA LEU A 10 -24.35 -1.40 -24.48
C LEU A 10 -22.97 -1.24 -23.82
N PHE A 11 -21.91 -1.03 -24.60
CA PHE A 11 -20.56 -0.78 -24.06
C PHE A 11 -20.39 0.63 -23.47
N TRP A 12 -21.13 1.64 -23.96
CA TRP A 12 -21.07 3.00 -23.41
C TRP A 12 -21.67 3.12 -22.00
N ASN A 13 -22.59 2.21 -21.66
CA ASN A 13 -23.23 2.17 -20.34
C ASN A 13 -22.46 1.33 -19.29
N LEU A 14 -21.31 0.74 -19.66
CA LEU A 14 -20.31 0.30 -18.68
C LEU A 14 -19.54 1.53 -18.19
N THR A 15 -20.24 2.45 -17.53
CA THR A 15 -19.59 3.34 -16.60
C THR A 15 -19.00 2.45 -15.53
N VAL A 16 -17.69 2.21 -15.60
CA VAL A 16 -16.91 1.69 -14.47
C VAL A 16 -17.33 2.55 -13.29
N ILE A 17 -18.06 1.97 -12.35
CA ILE A 17 -18.36 2.64 -11.09
C ILE A 17 -17.00 2.70 -10.39
N THR A 18 -16.25 3.76 -10.67
CA THR A 18 -15.01 4.03 -9.95
C THR A 18 -15.47 4.41 -8.55
N VAL A 19 -15.51 3.44 -7.63
CA VAL A 19 -15.60 3.77 -6.21
C VAL A 19 -14.43 4.71 -5.94
N ALA A 20 -14.74 5.94 -5.59
CA ALA A 20 -13.73 6.96 -5.31
C ALA A 20 -12.79 6.43 -4.24
N ALA A 21 -11.50 6.78 -4.34
CA ALA A 21 -10.52 6.46 -3.31
C ALA A 21 -11.06 6.87 -1.93
N PRO A 22 -10.79 6.10 -0.87
CA PRO A 22 -11.22 6.47 0.47
C PRO A 22 -10.63 7.83 0.86
N ASP A 23 -11.39 8.62 1.61
CA ASP A 23 -10.86 9.87 2.14
C ASP A 23 -9.76 9.60 3.18
N LYS A 24 -8.74 10.49 3.24
CA LYS A 24 -7.63 10.36 4.19
C LYS A 24 -8.10 10.24 5.64
N ALA A 25 -9.19 10.91 6.02
CA ALA A 25 -9.75 10.81 7.36
C ALA A 25 -10.36 9.43 7.65
N GLN A 26 -10.90 8.73 6.64
CA GLN A 26 -11.42 7.36 6.81
C GLN A 26 -10.27 6.40 7.08
N VAL A 27 -9.20 6.50 6.32
CA VAL A 27 -7.99 5.69 6.53
C VAL A 27 -7.36 6.01 7.89
N MET A 28 -7.31 7.29 8.27
CA MET A 28 -6.74 7.70 9.55
C MET A 28 -7.48 7.10 10.75
N LYS A 29 -8.82 7.06 10.72
CA LYS A 29 -9.62 6.42 11.77
C LYS A 29 -9.24 4.95 11.99
N LEU A 30 -8.93 4.22 10.92
CA LEU A 30 -8.49 2.82 11.03
C LEU A 30 -7.05 2.69 11.54
N LEU A 31 -6.23 3.72 11.40
CA LEU A 31 -4.84 3.75 11.88
C LEU A 31 -4.72 4.25 13.32
N GLU A 32 -5.73 4.91 13.84
CA GLU A 32 -5.75 5.49 15.19
C GLU A 32 -6.10 4.45 16.28
N GLY A 33 -5.90 4.83 17.54
CA GLY A 33 -6.24 4.01 18.70
C GLY A 33 -5.03 3.47 19.48
N ARG A 34 -5.23 3.29 20.78
CA ARG A 34 -4.19 2.85 21.73
C ARG A 34 -3.83 1.39 21.54
N HIS A 35 -4.83 0.52 21.40
CA HIS A 35 -4.67 -0.93 21.22
C HIS A 35 -4.78 -1.35 19.76
N TRP A 36 -4.23 -0.51 18.88
CA TRP A 36 -4.33 -0.72 17.45
C TRP A 36 -3.73 -2.07 17.03
N LYS A 37 -4.42 -2.74 16.13
CA LYS A 37 -3.99 -3.93 15.39
C LYS A 37 -4.46 -3.79 13.95
N LEU A 38 -3.77 -4.46 13.03
CA LEU A 38 -4.19 -4.47 11.63
C LEU A 38 -5.54 -5.18 11.47
N ASP A 39 -6.59 -4.40 11.21
CA ASP A 39 -7.94 -4.91 10.92
C ASP A 39 -8.10 -5.15 9.42
N VAL A 40 -7.82 -6.38 9.00
CA VAL A 40 -7.78 -6.77 7.59
C VAL A 40 -9.10 -6.49 6.86
N GLU A 41 -10.23 -6.82 7.48
CA GLU A 41 -11.55 -6.66 6.87
C GLU A 41 -11.88 -5.18 6.66
N SER A 42 -11.68 -4.36 7.69
CA SER A 42 -11.95 -2.91 7.60
C SER A 42 -11.10 -2.23 6.53
N PHE A 43 -9.82 -2.59 6.40
CA PHE A 43 -8.96 -2.02 5.34
C PHE A 43 -9.38 -2.49 3.94
N GLN A 44 -9.75 -3.76 3.77
CA GLN A 44 -10.19 -4.27 2.47
C GLN A 44 -11.54 -3.67 2.02
N LEU A 45 -12.41 -3.30 2.97
CA LEU A 45 -13.69 -2.65 2.68
C LEU A 45 -13.57 -1.19 2.20
N LEU A 46 -12.43 -0.53 2.40
CA LEU A 46 -12.19 0.84 1.90
C LEU A 46 -12.16 0.91 0.36
N GLY A 47 -11.89 -0.21 -0.30
CA GLY A 47 -11.97 -0.33 -1.76
C GLY A 47 -10.71 0.12 -2.50
N ASN A 48 -10.90 0.50 -3.76
CA ASN A 48 -9.82 0.82 -4.69
C ASN A 48 -9.02 2.05 -4.22
N ASP A 49 -7.75 2.11 -4.63
CA ASP A 49 -6.84 3.24 -4.37
C ASP A 49 -6.52 3.50 -2.88
N THR A 50 -6.96 2.63 -1.97
CA THR A 50 -6.57 2.67 -0.54
C THR A 50 -5.05 2.64 -0.35
N ASP A 51 -4.34 1.90 -1.21
CA ASP A 51 -2.87 1.85 -1.23
C ASP A 51 -2.24 3.23 -1.45
N LYS A 52 -2.80 4.05 -2.34
CA LYS A 52 -2.30 5.41 -2.62
C LYS A 52 -2.40 6.30 -1.38
N VAL A 53 -3.53 6.23 -0.66
CA VAL A 53 -3.74 7.01 0.57
C VAL A 53 -2.81 6.54 1.69
N LEU A 54 -2.62 5.22 1.82
CA LEU A 54 -1.67 4.64 2.78
C LEU A 54 -0.21 5.02 2.46
N ILE A 55 0.16 5.08 1.18
CA ILE A 55 1.47 5.58 0.72
C ILE A 55 1.66 7.03 1.14
N GLU A 56 0.66 7.89 0.93
CA GLU A 56 0.70 9.30 1.36
C GLU A 56 0.95 9.40 2.87
N ILE A 57 0.20 8.64 3.69
CA ILE A 57 0.33 8.64 5.14
C ILE A 57 1.68 8.08 5.60
N GLY A 58 2.14 6.96 5.03
CA GLY A 58 3.42 6.35 5.38
C GLY A 58 4.62 7.23 5.01
N GLY A 59 4.50 7.96 3.90
CA GLY A 59 5.50 8.89 3.38
C GLY A 59 5.58 10.22 4.11
N ASP A 60 4.48 10.68 4.72
CA ASP A 60 4.38 12.00 5.36
C ASP A 60 5.30 12.12 6.59
N THR A 61 6.39 12.88 6.47
CA THR A 61 7.37 13.09 7.54
C THR A 61 6.88 14.03 8.64
N ALA A 62 5.79 14.77 8.43
CA ALA A 62 5.19 15.63 9.44
C ALA A 62 4.26 14.85 10.39
N LEU A 63 3.82 13.64 10.01
CA LEU A 63 3.02 12.78 10.87
C LEU A 63 3.85 12.07 11.93
N ILE A 64 3.21 11.80 13.06
CA ILE A 64 3.82 11.02 14.14
C ILE A 64 4.13 9.59 13.66
N ASN A 65 5.31 9.09 14.07
CA ASN A 65 5.85 7.83 13.53
C ASN A 65 4.94 6.63 13.73
N TYR A 66 4.13 6.55 14.80
CA TYR A 66 3.25 5.38 14.98
C TYR A 66 2.19 5.29 13.87
N LEU A 67 1.64 6.41 13.38
CA LEU A 67 0.67 6.40 12.28
C LEU A 67 1.33 5.96 10.99
N ARG A 68 2.51 6.51 10.71
CA ARG A 68 3.33 6.14 9.54
C ARG A 68 3.66 4.65 9.56
N PHE A 69 4.08 4.13 10.70
CA PHE A 69 4.38 2.70 10.88
C PHE A 69 3.16 1.81 10.63
N ARG A 70 1.99 2.21 11.13
CA ARG A 70 0.73 1.46 10.95
C ARG A 70 0.27 1.49 9.49
N ALA A 71 0.48 2.61 8.79
CA ALA A 71 0.19 2.71 7.37
C ALA A 71 1.10 1.78 6.54
N LEU A 72 2.41 1.73 6.87
CA LEU A 72 3.34 0.77 6.25
C LEU A 72 2.88 -0.68 6.48
N GLU A 73 2.44 -1.02 7.69
CA GLU A 73 1.94 -2.36 7.99
C GLU A 73 0.67 -2.68 7.18
N ALA A 74 -0.27 -1.74 7.09
CA ALA A 74 -1.50 -1.90 6.33
C ALA A 74 -1.27 -2.05 4.82
N LEU A 75 -0.22 -1.43 4.27
CA LEU A 75 0.17 -1.61 2.86
C LEU A 75 0.44 -3.07 2.50
N SER A 76 0.81 -3.93 3.46
CA SER A 76 0.99 -5.37 3.19
C SER A 76 -0.28 -6.07 2.72
N LEU A 77 -1.46 -5.48 2.94
CA LEU A 77 -2.75 -5.99 2.47
C LEU A 77 -3.05 -5.65 1.00
N PHE A 78 -2.29 -4.73 0.41
CA PHE A 78 -2.53 -4.18 -0.93
C PHE A 78 -1.34 -4.47 -1.84
N PRO A 79 -1.25 -5.68 -2.44
CA PRO A 79 -0.10 -6.10 -3.22
C PRO A 79 -0.07 -5.48 -4.64
N THR A 80 -0.12 -4.15 -4.72
CA THR A 80 -0.06 -3.38 -5.96
C THR A 80 1.38 -3.02 -6.31
N GLU A 81 1.62 -2.63 -7.56
CA GLU A 81 2.94 -2.17 -8.00
C GLU A 81 3.36 -0.86 -7.31
N ASN A 82 2.39 0.02 -7.02
CA ASN A 82 2.62 1.25 -6.26
C ASN A 82 3.13 0.94 -4.85
N THR A 83 2.45 0.00 -4.17
CA THR A 83 2.87 -0.46 -2.84
C THR A 83 4.28 -1.03 -2.88
N ALA A 84 4.56 -1.93 -3.83
CA ALA A 84 5.88 -2.56 -3.93
C ALA A 84 6.98 -1.52 -4.14
N SER A 85 6.81 -0.65 -5.13
CA SER A 85 7.77 0.40 -5.47
C SER A 85 7.99 1.37 -4.31
N PHE A 86 6.91 1.79 -3.64
CA PHE A 86 6.99 2.65 -2.47
C PHE A 86 7.76 1.97 -1.34
N LEU A 87 7.40 0.74 -0.96
CA LEU A 87 8.04 0.04 0.16
C LEU A 87 9.53 -0.25 -0.10
N GLU A 88 9.91 -0.54 -1.36
CA GLU A 88 11.31 -0.68 -1.76
C GLU A 88 12.08 0.63 -1.56
N LEU A 89 11.57 1.73 -2.14
CA LEU A 89 12.19 3.05 -2.03
C LEU A 89 12.26 3.51 -0.57
N TYR A 90 11.18 3.29 0.18
CA TYR A 90 11.04 3.67 1.57
C TYR A 90 12.03 2.91 2.44
N ALA A 91 12.17 1.60 2.23
CA ALA A 91 13.09 0.77 2.98
C ALA A 91 14.55 1.20 2.75
N GLU A 92 14.90 1.59 1.53
CA GLU A 92 16.26 2.00 1.18
C GLU A 92 16.63 3.39 1.73
N LYS A 93 15.70 4.33 1.69
CA LYS A 93 15.99 5.74 2.05
C LYS A 93 15.80 6.05 3.54
N SER A 94 15.12 5.17 4.28
CA SER A 94 14.77 5.43 5.67
C SER A 94 15.88 5.05 6.65
N PHE A 95 15.88 5.68 7.83
CA PHE A 95 16.73 5.26 8.96
C PHE A 95 16.28 3.88 9.50
N ALA A 96 17.17 3.18 10.21
CA ALA A 96 17.09 1.72 10.40
C ALA A 96 15.72 1.15 10.89
N PRO A 97 15.04 1.70 11.92
CA PRO A 97 13.70 1.27 12.32
C PRO A 97 12.62 1.38 11.23
N LEU A 98 12.63 2.46 10.44
CA LEU A 98 11.68 2.65 9.34
C LEU A 98 12.01 1.76 8.14
N ALA A 99 13.31 1.62 7.84
CA ALA A 99 13.78 0.72 6.81
C ALA A 99 13.30 -0.72 7.05
N ARG A 100 13.45 -1.19 8.29
CA ARG A 100 12.98 -2.51 8.72
C ARG A 100 11.48 -2.68 8.56
N ARG A 101 10.67 -1.69 8.95
CA ARG A 101 9.20 -1.78 8.80
C ARG A 101 8.76 -1.78 7.35
N GLY A 102 9.37 -0.95 6.50
CA GLY A 102 9.12 -0.97 5.05
C GLY A 102 9.44 -2.35 4.44
N PHE A 103 10.57 -2.93 4.82
CA PHE A 103 10.95 -4.28 4.40
C PHE A 103 9.98 -5.37 4.91
N GLU A 104 9.58 -5.33 6.18
CA GLU A 104 8.62 -6.29 6.75
C GLU A 104 7.26 -6.23 6.03
N ALA A 105 6.78 -5.03 5.73
CA ALA A 105 5.55 -4.85 4.96
C ALA A 105 5.68 -5.45 3.55
N LEU A 106 6.80 -5.21 2.86
CA LEU A 106 7.04 -5.78 1.54
C LEU A 106 7.10 -7.31 1.61
N LYS A 107 7.82 -7.86 2.59
CA LYS A 107 7.86 -9.32 2.80
C LYS A 107 6.45 -9.87 3.03
N ASN A 108 5.68 -9.27 3.92
CA ASN A 108 4.36 -9.80 4.29
C ASN A 108 3.37 -9.76 3.12
N GLY A 109 3.38 -8.69 2.32
CA GLY A 109 2.48 -8.56 1.17
C GLY A 109 2.92 -9.34 -0.08
N PHE A 110 4.23 -9.56 -0.27
CA PHE A 110 4.76 -10.01 -1.56
C PHE A 110 5.57 -11.31 -1.53
N TYR A 111 5.83 -11.94 -0.38
CA TYR A 111 6.70 -13.14 -0.39
C TYR A 111 6.14 -14.30 -1.21
N LYS A 112 4.80 -14.47 -1.26
CA LYS A 112 4.15 -15.56 -2.01
C LYS A 112 4.12 -15.28 -3.51
N THR A 113 3.86 -14.03 -3.90
CA THR A 113 3.61 -13.64 -5.28
C THR A 113 4.87 -13.17 -6.00
N GLN A 114 5.78 -12.50 -5.30
CA GLN A 114 6.99 -11.89 -5.87
C GLN A 114 8.23 -12.14 -4.98
N PRO A 115 8.57 -13.41 -4.67
CA PRO A 115 9.67 -13.73 -3.74
C PRO A 115 11.03 -13.17 -4.17
N GLN A 116 11.30 -13.08 -5.47
CA GLN A 116 12.56 -12.54 -5.97
C GLN A 116 12.69 -11.03 -5.72
N ARG A 117 11.58 -10.30 -5.73
CA ARG A 117 11.55 -8.87 -5.38
C ARG A 117 11.97 -8.68 -3.92
N VAL A 118 11.36 -9.44 -3.01
CA VAL A 118 11.70 -9.42 -1.58
C VAL A 118 13.18 -9.78 -1.34
N LYS A 119 13.69 -10.85 -1.99
CA LYS A 119 15.10 -11.26 -1.87
C LYS A 119 16.08 -10.19 -2.36
N ARG A 120 15.77 -9.52 -3.47
CA ARG A 120 16.62 -8.44 -4.01
C ARG A 120 16.71 -7.27 -3.03
N LEU A 121 15.58 -6.82 -2.47
CA LEU A 121 15.62 -5.75 -1.47
C LEU A 121 16.39 -6.18 -0.23
N ALA A 122 16.18 -7.40 0.28
CA ALA A 122 16.94 -7.92 1.42
C ALA A 122 18.46 -7.87 1.17
N ALA A 123 18.89 -8.31 -0.01
CA ALA A 123 20.31 -8.29 -0.40
C ALA A 123 20.89 -6.88 -0.50
N ARG A 124 20.09 -5.89 -0.93
CA ARG A 124 20.50 -4.47 -0.94
C ARG A 124 20.61 -3.92 0.48
N LEU A 125 19.63 -4.21 1.34
CA LEU A 125 19.63 -3.76 2.74
C LEU A 125 20.79 -4.32 3.55
N LEU A 126 21.21 -5.58 3.31
CA LEU A 126 22.40 -6.16 3.95
C LEU A 126 23.70 -5.42 3.63
N LYS A 127 23.75 -4.72 2.49
CA LYS A 127 24.91 -3.92 2.05
C LYS A 127 24.76 -2.44 2.40
N HIS A 128 23.66 -2.05 3.06
CA HIS A 128 23.36 -0.66 3.32
C HIS A 128 24.25 -0.12 4.45
N PRO A 129 24.76 1.13 4.36
CA PRO A 129 25.60 1.72 5.41
C PRO A 129 24.96 1.73 6.80
N ASN A 130 23.62 1.79 6.85
CA ASN A 130 22.83 1.81 8.09
C ASN A 130 22.39 0.40 8.57
N ALA A 131 23.02 -0.66 8.07
CA ALA A 131 22.68 -2.06 8.44
C ALA A 131 23.37 -2.55 9.72
N GLN A 132 24.26 -1.75 10.31
CA GLN A 132 24.97 -2.02 11.57
C GLN A 132 24.30 -1.32 12.76
#